data_AF-A0A841VQ34-F1
#
_entry.id   AF-A0A841VQ34-F1
#
_cell.length_a   1.000
_cell.length_b   1.000
_cell.length_c   1.000
_cell.angle_alpha   90.00
_cell.angle_beta   90.00
_cell.angle_gamma   90.00
#
_symmetry.space_group_name_H-M   'P 1'
#
loop_
_entity.id
_entity.type
_entity.pdbx_description
1 polymer ?
#
loop_
_entity_poly.entity_id
_entity_poly.type
_entity_poly.pdbx_seq_one_letter_code
_entity_poly.pdbx_strand_id
1 'polypeptide(L)' 'MKFQIECNTDKINKICLICQQNFQTHEARLIVCNDQGEGYGDICYECIANGGSWVQSQLQQFSHQLLAFK' A
#
# COMPACT_ATOMS: atom_id res chain seq x y z
N MET A 1 -1.53 7.03 -12.51
CA MET A 1 -1.78 6.05 -11.42
C MET A 1 -1.55 6.75 -10.10
N LYS A 2 -2.53 6.76 -9.22
CA LYS A 2 -2.52 7.49 -7.95
C LYS A 2 -2.99 6.57 -6.81
N PHE A 3 -2.72 7.01 -5.60
CA PHE A 3 -3.29 6.43 -4.39
C PHE A 3 -4.34 7.37 -3.84
N GLN A 4 -5.51 6.83 -3.55
CA GLN A 4 -6.59 7.51 -2.84
C GLN A 4 -6.77 6.86 -1.48
N ILE A 5 -6.94 7.68 -0.46
CA ILE A 5 -7.28 7.22 0.89
C ILE A 5 -8.73 7.65 1.13
N GLU A 6 -9.56 6.69 1.52
CA GLU A 6 -10.91 6.96 1.98
C GLU A 6 -11.05 6.49 3.42
N CYS A 7 -11.60 7.36 4.27
CA CYS A 7 -11.95 7.00 5.63
C CYS A 7 -13.37 6.41 5.63
N ASN A 8 -13.49 5.17 6.06
CA ASN A 8 -14.76 4.45 6.11
C ASN A 8 -15.09 4.13 7.57
N THR A 9 -16.34 4.35 7.96
CA THR A 9 -16.86 3.83 9.24
C THR A 9 -17.33 2.38 9.14
N ASP A 10 -17.50 1.89 7.91
CA ASP A 10 -18.15 0.60 7.64
C ASP A 10 -17.13 -0.51 7.37
N LYS A 11 -17.35 -1.67 8.01
CA LYS A 11 -16.57 -2.89 7.76
C LYS A 11 -17.08 -3.58 6.51
N ILE A 12 -16.39 -3.38 5.39
CA ILE A 12 -16.74 -3.95 4.10
C ILE A 12 -15.72 -5.04 3.74
N ASN A 13 -16.20 -6.20 3.30
CA ASN A 13 -15.32 -7.22 2.73
C ASN A 13 -14.89 -6.80 1.33
N LYS A 14 -13.59 -6.84 1.08
CA LYS A 14 -12.95 -6.49 -0.20
C LYS A 14 -11.97 -7.58 -0.61
N ILE A 15 -11.61 -7.60 -1.89
CA ILE A 15 -10.53 -8.41 -2.43
C ILE A 15 -9.32 -7.50 -2.61
N CYS A 16 -8.17 -7.90 -2.09
CA CYS A 16 -6.93 -7.15 -2.26
C CYS A 16 -6.46 -7.21 -3.72
N LEU A 17 -6.20 -6.06 -4.33
CA LEU A 17 -5.69 -5.94 -5.70
C LEU A 17 -4.34 -6.68 -5.89
N ILE A 18 -3.53 -6.79 -4.83
CA ILE A 18 -2.18 -7.35 -4.90
C ILE A 18 -2.18 -8.86 -4.65
N CYS A 19 -2.68 -9.32 -3.51
CA CYS A 19 -2.62 -10.73 -3.12
C CYS A 19 -3.87 -11.53 -3.46
N GLN A 20 -4.93 -10.88 -3.98
CA GLN A 20 -6.21 -11.50 -4.35
C GLN A 20 -6.94 -12.21 -3.19
N GLN A 21 -6.52 -11.96 -1.94
CA GLN A 21 -7.19 -12.47 -0.75
C GLN A 21 -8.31 -11.53 -0.29
N ASN A 22 -9.34 -12.12 0.32
CA ASN A 22 -10.38 -11.35 1.00
C ASN A 22 -9.82 -10.68 2.26
N PHE A 23 -10.18 -9.43 2.49
CA PHE A 23 -9.86 -8.71 3.71
C PHE A 23 -11.01 -7.79 4.13
N GLN A 24 -11.05 -7.44 5.41
CA GLN A 24 -11.99 -6.45 5.93
C GLN A 24 -11.34 -5.07 5.92
N THR A 25 -12.08 -4.07 5.44
CA THR A 25 -11.67 -2.68 5.60
C THR A 25 -11.74 -2.29 7.08
N HIS A 26 -10.75 -1.51 7.52
CA HIS A 26 -10.74 -0.85 8.83
C HIS A 26 -11.22 0.60 8.68
N GLU A 27 -10.74 1.50 9.54
CA GLU A 27 -11.11 2.93 9.58
C GLU A 27 -10.76 3.70 8.30
N ALA A 28 -9.79 3.20 7.53
CA ALA A 28 -9.41 3.75 6.24
C ALA A 28 -9.06 2.63 5.26
N ARG A 29 -9.24 2.92 3.99
CA ARG A 29 -8.85 2.07 2.86
C ARG A 29 -7.94 2.82 1.91
N LEU A 30 -6.99 2.09 1.33
CA LEU A 30 -6.10 2.56 0.29
C LEU A 30 -6.55 1.99 -1.05
N ILE A 31 -6.84 2.87 -2.01
CA ILE A 31 -7.34 2.53 -3.33
C ILE A 31 -6.31 2.95 -4.37
N VAL A 32 -6.00 2.06 -5.30
CA VAL A 32 -5.23 2.41 -6.51
C VAL A 32 -6.20 2.96 -7.54
N CYS A 33 -5.94 4.15 -8.07
CA CYS A 33 -6.80 4.78 -9.06
C CYS A 33 -6.03 5.34 -10.27
N ASN A 34 -6.75 5.63 -11.35
CA ASN A 34 -6.21 6.38 -12.47
C ASN A 34 -6.15 7.89 -12.16
N ASP A 35 -5.71 8.70 -13.12
CA ASP A 35 -5.50 10.13 -12.86
C ASP A 35 -6.81 10.91 -12.74
N GLN A 36 -7.92 10.33 -13.22
CA GLN A 36 -9.29 10.80 -13.12
C GLN A 36 -10.01 10.34 -11.84
N GLY A 37 -9.38 9.50 -11.01
CA GLY A 37 -9.96 8.99 -9.77
C GLY A 37 -10.77 7.70 -9.90
N GLU A 38 -10.78 7.06 -11.06
CA GLU A 38 -11.41 5.75 -11.25
C GLU A 38 -10.57 4.67 -10.55
N GLY A 39 -11.19 3.92 -9.62
CA GLY A 39 -10.51 2.93 -8.80
C GLY A 39 -10.27 1.59 -9.52
N TYR A 40 -9.04 1.11 -9.49
CA TYR A 40 -8.65 -0.24 -9.93
C TYR A 40 -8.84 -1.29 -8.84
N GLY A 41 -8.73 -0.92 -7.56
CA GLY A 41 -8.97 -1.82 -6.44
C GLY A 41 -8.35 -1.37 -5.12
N ASP A 42 -8.76 -2.01 -4.04
CA ASP A 42 -8.29 -1.76 -2.68
C ASP A 42 -7.05 -2.62 -2.34
N ILE A 43 -6.16 -2.13 -1.47
CA ILE A 43 -5.00 -2.87 -0.96
C ILE A 43 -5.20 -3.25 0.51
N CYS A 44 -4.95 -4.52 0.87
CA CYS A 44 -5.04 -4.97 2.26
C CYS A 44 -3.87 -4.47 3.12
N TYR A 45 -4.07 -4.48 4.44
CA TYR A 45 -3.07 -4.00 5.42
C TYR A 45 -1.74 -4.76 5.33
N GLU A 46 -1.77 -6.06 5.04
CA GLU A 46 -0.57 -6.90 4.92
C GLU A 46 0.29 -6.47 3.72
N CYS A 47 -0.34 -6.25 2.56
CA CYS A 47 0.36 -5.79 1.37
C CYS A 47 0.92 -4.36 1.57
N ILE A 48 0.22 -3.49 2.29
CA ILE A 48 0.72 -2.16 2.65
C ILE A 48 1.97 -2.28 3.55
N ALA A 49 1.90 -3.10 4.60
CA ALA A 49 3.01 -3.31 5.53
C ALA A 49 4.24 -3.94 4.85
N ASN A 50 4.01 -4.90 3.94
CA ASN A 50 5.08 -5.51 3.13
C ASN A 50 5.74 -4.50 2.21
N GLY A 51 4.95 -3.64 1.55
CA GLY A 51 5.48 -2.53 0.75
C GLY A 51 6.33 -1.56 1.58
N GLY A 52 5.85 -1.18 2.76
CA GLY A 52 6.61 -0.32 3.69
C GLY A 52 7.93 -0.95 4.12
N SER A 53 7.91 -2.23 4.50
CA SER A 53 9.10 -3.00 4.86
C SER A 53 10.11 -3.08 3.71
N TRP A 54 9.62 -3.28 2.47
CA TRP A 54 10.47 -3.28 1.29
C TRP A 54 11.13 -1.92 1.07
N VAL A 55 10.37 -0.81 1.12
CA VAL A 55 10.93 0.56 1.00
C VAL A 55 12.00 0.80 2.06
N GLN A 56 11.74 0.44 3.32
CA GLN A 56 12.71 0.55 4.40
C GLN A 56 14.01 -0.21 4.09
N SER A 57 13.90 -1.45 3.59
CA SER A 57 15.07 -2.26 3.22
C SER A 57 15.91 -1.61 2.11
N GLN A 58 15.25 -1.00 1.11
CA GLN A 58 15.94 -0.31 0.01
C GLN A 58 16.68 0.93 0.52
N LEU A 59 16.04 1.72 1.38
CA LEU A 59 16.65 2.91 1.98
C LEU A 59 17.85 2.54 2.87
N GLN A 60 17.75 1.44 3.63
CA GLN A 60 18.88 0.94 4.40
C GLN A 60 20.04 0.53 3.50
N GLN A 61 19.80 -0.28 2.46
CA GLN A 61 20.84 -0.69 1.51
C GLN A 61 21.52 0.51 0.86
N PHE A 62 20.72 1.49 0.42
CA PHE A 62 21.23 2.73 -0.16
C PHE A 62 22.10 3.52 0.83
N SER A 63 21.67 3.64 2.09
CA SER A 63 22.47 4.31 3.14
C SER A 63 23.82 3.61 3.39
N HIS A 64 23.85 2.28 3.38
CA HIS A 64 25.10 1.53 3.55
C HIS A 64 26.05 1.77 2.37
N GLN A 65 25.53 1.80 1.14
CA GLN A 65 26.32 2.11 -0.05
C GLN A 65 26.94 3.50 0.06
N LEU A 66 26.16 4.52 0.44
CA LEU A 66 26.67 5.89 0.63
C LEU A 66 27.80 5.98 1.67
N LEU A 67 27.70 5.21 2.76
CA LEU A 67 28.73 5.17 3.79
C LEU A 67 29.99 4.40 3.36
N ALA A 68 29.87 3.40 2.49
CA ALA A 68 31.00 2.64 1.97
C ALA A 68 31.86 3.43 0.96
N PHE A 69 31.35 4.54 0.42
CA PHE A 69 32.10 5.47 -0.44
C PHE A 69 32.82 6.59 0.34
N LYS A 70 32.73 6.60 1.67
CA LYS A 70 33.50 7.50 2.55
C LYS A 70 34.69 6.77 3.15
#